data_AF-A0A951S8W8-F1
#
_entry.id   AF-A0A951S8W8-F1
#
_cell.length_a   1.000
_cell.length_b   1.000
_cell.length_c   1.000
_cell.angle_alpha   90.00
_cell.angle_beta   90.00
_cell.angle_gamma   90.00
#
_symmetry.space_group_name_H-M   'P 1'
#
loop_
_entity.id
_entity.type
_entity.pdbx_description
1 polymer ?
#
loop_
_entity_poly.entity_id
_entity_poly.type
_entity_poly.pdbx_seq_one_letter_code
_entity_poly.pdbx_strand_id
1 'polypeptide(L)'
;MRRFVSLFGVLFFVFSVAQAQHEKIMPLETNPIIVSSKTKSIKQYSKTNANLPLQLPLVEHFDYNKLNALFWLDSNVTVSDKTARFNAQTFTGATYNGGDGTFGENDVLTTKTINLSEVKGNFNISIAYETGSTWQVGDSLVLQAKNSAGYWDNIWRSVPAATAFRVAQLDLNIGLLYQHASFQFRFVSYSARTSVNTDNIRLFHFVFSPKITIPYYENVFWNIDKTYRNNWSFMQGDNATDSTIKWGNVIQLNAKDALNNSYNNGYGDTIQSHAIDLSNLAEADSVFFRMRYKVATASANDSLVVQFKSVGGAWDNVFGVISSSTSGWNTLATNVNRDKYNHANFEFRVFCYGSTNEDTKWVVSGFNISKRLMLPFVDDFSGTTIYPEQKNWMDKAVFVNKTFPINPPSINVATFDGLSATGVPYGVGHAACDTLTSFPINLNGLSIADSVYLSFFIQPKGLGMEPDLGDSLNLYARFSAFSPDSFNLLWRGAPSNYLSDSFIQVRILLPAIYLHDEFQMKFINIGSKSGNLSHWHLDYIYLNKGRTATDAITDVAIQNTPSPLLKKFSSVPFSHFKTAAANYTKDTQYFAIKNNSNINYAIDYGREVFDQNFSRIDSFGSIIGVMPALQSRSGNIKK
;
A
#
# COMPACT_ATOMS: atom_id res chain seq x y z
N MET A 1 -31.65 -54.98 -28.53
CA MET A 1 -31.86 -55.90 -27.39
C MET A 1 -31.92 -55.08 -26.10
N ARG A 2 -32.99 -55.30 -25.33
CA ARG A 2 -33.19 -55.00 -23.89
C ARG A 2 -33.13 -53.55 -23.36
N ARG A 3 -34.34 -53.13 -22.95
CA ARG A 3 -34.78 -52.11 -21.99
C ARG A 3 -33.81 -51.82 -20.83
N PHE A 4 -33.82 -50.57 -20.34
CA PHE A 4 -34.23 -50.26 -18.96
C PHE A 4 -34.79 -48.83 -18.87
N VAL A 5 -35.87 -48.71 -18.10
CA VAL A 5 -36.67 -47.51 -17.80
C VAL A 5 -36.07 -46.82 -16.57
N SER A 6 -36.05 -45.48 -16.50
CA SER A 6 -35.92 -44.77 -15.22
C SER A 6 -36.82 -43.55 -15.14
N LEU A 7 -37.69 -43.63 -14.12
CA LEU A 7 -38.60 -42.67 -13.51
C LEU A 7 -38.23 -41.18 -13.58
N PHE A 8 -39.24 -40.36 -13.86
CA PHE A 8 -39.32 -38.94 -13.51
C PHE A 8 -39.55 -38.79 -12.00
N GLY A 9 -38.69 -38.01 -11.32
CA GLY A 9 -38.89 -37.53 -9.96
C GLY A 9 -38.72 -36.01 -9.92
N VAL A 10 -39.81 -35.30 -9.65
CA VAL A 10 -39.82 -33.84 -9.39
C VAL A 10 -39.34 -33.64 -7.96
N LEU A 11 -38.17 -33.03 -7.76
CA LEU A 11 -37.66 -32.66 -6.45
C LEU A 11 -37.98 -31.17 -6.18
N PHE A 12 -38.96 -30.92 -5.31
CA PHE A 12 -39.10 -29.64 -4.62
C PHE A 12 -38.05 -29.58 -3.51
N PHE A 13 -37.09 -28.65 -3.60
CA PHE A 13 -36.21 -28.34 -2.47
C PHE A 13 -36.93 -27.39 -1.52
N VAL A 14 -37.39 -27.95 -0.41
CA VAL A 14 -37.72 -27.22 0.82
C VAL A 14 -36.40 -26.82 1.47
N PHE A 15 -36.10 -25.53 1.56
CA PHE A 15 -35.01 -25.05 2.40
C PHE A 15 -35.45 -25.17 3.86
N SER A 16 -35.01 -26.24 4.54
CA SER A 16 -35.01 -26.29 5.99
C SER A 16 -33.97 -25.30 6.51
N VAL A 17 -34.41 -24.33 7.32
CA VAL A 17 -33.54 -23.46 8.10
C VAL A 17 -32.76 -24.34 9.07
N ALA A 18 -31.50 -24.64 8.75
CA ALA A 18 -30.58 -25.27 9.68
C ALA A 18 -30.22 -24.23 10.74
N GLN A 19 -30.81 -24.39 11.92
CA GLN A 19 -30.38 -23.73 13.15
C GLN A 19 -28.97 -24.24 13.48
N ALA A 20 -27.93 -23.52 13.06
CA ALA A 20 -26.55 -23.86 13.36
C ALA A 20 -26.17 -23.24 14.71
N GLN A 21 -26.12 -24.12 15.71
CA GLN A 21 -25.48 -23.91 17.00
C GLN A 21 -23.95 -23.72 16.87
N HIS A 22 -23.43 -22.92 17.81
CA HIS A 22 -22.06 -22.82 18.31
C HIS A 22 -21.05 -21.91 17.57
N GLU A 23 -20.37 -21.11 18.41
CA GLU A 23 -19.17 -20.33 18.11
C GLU A 23 -18.26 -21.08 17.14
N LYS A 24 -17.89 -20.41 16.05
CA LYS A 24 -16.95 -20.95 15.08
C LYS A 24 -15.55 -20.89 15.68
N ILE A 25 -15.19 -21.90 16.47
CA ILE A 25 -13.82 -22.12 16.96
C ILE A 25 -12.96 -22.44 15.72
N MET A 26 -12.03 -21.54 15.37
CA MET A 26 -10.99 -21.85 14.39
C MET A 26 -10.06 -22.95 14.93
N PRO A 27 -9.55 -23.86 14.08
CA PRO A 27 -8.55 -24.83 14.49
C PRO A 27 -7.28 -24.11 14.97
N LEU A 28 -6.90 -24.38 16.22
CA LEU A 28 -5.65 -23.96 16.84
C LEU A 28 -4.49 -24.73 16.21
N GLU A 29 -3.73 -24.18 15.27
CA GLU A 29 -2.31 -24.48 15.14
C GLU A 29 -1.51 -23.26 14.62
N THR A 30 -0.50 -22.87 15.42
CA THR A 30 0.59 -21.93 15.11
C THR A 30 0.26 -20.44 14.92
N ASN A 31 0.07 -19.74 16.04
CA ASN A 31 0.30 -18.28 16.07
C ASN A 31 1.80 -18.00 15.88
N PRO A 32 2.21 -17.06 15.01
CA PRO A 32 3.61 -16.71 14.86
C PRO A 32 4.17 -16.15 16.19
N ILE A 33 5.16 -16.86 16.72
CA ILE A 33 5.86 -16.51 17.96
C ILE A 33 6.86 -15.40 17.65
N ILE A 34 6.68 -14.23 18.24
CA ILE A 34 7.73 -13.22 18.29
C ILE A 34 8.23 -13.15 19.73
N VAL A 35 9.44 -13.65 19.96
CA VAL A 35 10.15 -13.53 21.24
C VAL A 35 10.85 -12.18 21.27
N SER A 36 10.33 -11.20 22.00
CA SER A 36 11.09 -10.00 22.35
C SER A 36 11.74 -10.20 23.71
N SER A 37 13.07 -10.22 23.77
CA SER A 37 13.80 -10.23 25.04
C SER A 37 14.00 -8.81 25.60
N LYS A 38 13.80 -8.71 26.92
CA LYS A 38 14.09 -7.61 27.88
C LYS A 38 12.99 -6.57 28.13
N THR A 39 12.56 -6.56 29.39
CA THR A 39 11.67 -5.63 30.10
C THR A 39 12.17 -4.19 30.11
N LYS A 40 11.25 -3.24 29.97
CA LYS A 40 11.48 -1.82 30.34
C LYS A 40 10.22 -1.16 30.91
N SER A 41 10.42 -0.48 32.03
CA SER A 41 9.46 0.38 32.71
C SER A 41 9.24 1.69 31.94
N ILE A 42 7.98 2.10 31.75
CA ILE A 42 7.64 3.38 31.11
C ILE A 42 6.60 4.11 31.99
N LYS A 43 6.82 5.39 32.32
CA LYS A 43 5.94 6.25 33.16
C LYS A 43 5.21 7.34 32.34
N GLN A 44 4.04 7.73 32.87
CA GLN A 44 2.82 8.35 32.29
C GLN A 44 2.99 9.75 31.68
N TYR A 45 2.00 10.33 30.94
CA TYR A 45 1.47 11.73 31.12
C TYR A 45 0.19 12.09 30.33
N SER A 46 -0.89 12.40 31.10
CA SER A 46 -2.18 13.21 31.03
C SER A 46 -3.08 13.63 29.79
N LYS A 47 -4.43 13.43 29.95
CA LYS A 47 -5.64 14.29 29.61
C LYS A 47 -6.05 14.56 28.11
N THR A 48 -7.30 14.47 27.62
CA THR A 48 -8.67 14.84 28.11
C THR A 48 -9.79 14.43 27.11
N ASN A 49 -11.05 14.54 27.56
CA ASN A 49 -12.35 14.38 26.86
C ASN A 49 -12.53 15.14 25.51
N ALA A 50 -13.18 14.49 24.54
CA ALA A 50 -14.24 15.01 23.64
C ALA A 50 -14.63 13.94 22.60
N ASN A 51 -15.93 13.69 22.42
CA ASN A 51 -16.50 12.76 21.43
C ASN A 51 -16.14 13.18 19.98
N LEU A 52 -14.99 12.75 19.49
CA LEU A 52 -14.66 12.70 18.06
C LEU A 52 -15.01 11.30 17.53
N PRO A 53 -15.51 11.16 16.29
CA PRO A 53 -15.56 9.85 15.65
C PRO A 53 -14.14 9.28 15.64
N LEU A 54 -14.00 8.04 16.10
CA LEU A 54 -12.70 7.42 16.29
C LEU A 54 -11.96 7.32 14.95
N GLN A 55 -10.92 8.15 14.76
CA GLN A 55 -10.10 8.14 13.55
C GLN A 55 -9.06 7.02 13.65
N LEU A 56 -8.98 6.18 12.61
CA LEU A 56 -7.90 5.22 12.44
C LEU A 56 -6.56 5.94 12.21
N PRO A 57 -5.43 5.34 12.61
CA PRO A 57 -5.30 4.07 13.32
C PRO A 57 -5.63 4.20 14.82
N LEU A 58 -5.97 3.08 15.45
CA LEU A 58 -6.20 2.99 16.89
C LEU A 58 -4.94 2.51 17.57
N VAL A 59 -4.48 3.27 18.55
CA VAL A 59 -3.27 2.96 19.32
C VAL A 59 -3.58 3.19 20.79
N GLU A 60 -3.44 2.15 21.60
CA GLU A 60 -3.65 2.21 23.06
C GLU A 60 -2.41 1.67 23.79
N HIS A 61 -1.78 2.53 24.57
CA HIS A 61 -0.59 2.23 25.38
C HIS A 61 -0.88 2.24 26.89
N PHE A 62 -2.12 2.49 27.30
CA PHE A 62 -2.56 2.62 28.69
C PHE A 62 -1.77 3.67 29.49
N ASP A 63 -1.19 4.65 28.79
CA ASP A 63 -0.18 5.58 29.30
C ASP A 63 -0.59 6.38 30.55
N TYR A 64 -1.88 6.43 30.86
CA TYR A 64 -2.45 7.32 31.87
C TYR A 64 -2.86 6.61 33.16
N ASN A 65 -2.52 5.33 33.34
CA ASN A 65 -3.09 4.46 34.39
C ASN A 65 -4.63 4.57 34.44
N LYS A 66 -5.24 4.70 33.26
CA LYS A 66 -6.68 4.73 33.04
C LYS A 66 -6.91 4.38 31.58
N LEU A 67 -8.09 3.86 31.29
CA LEU A 67 -8.51 3.66 29.91
C LEU A 67 -8.71 4.98 29.19
N ASN A 68 -8.36 4.99 27.91
CA ASN A 68 -8.76 6.06 27.03
C ASN A 68 -10.28 6.02 26.82
N ALA A 69 -11.01 6.93 27.47
CA ALA A 69 -12.46 7.03 27.36
C ALA A 69 -12.96 7.42 25.95
N LEU A 70 -12.09 7.82 25.02
CA LEU A 70 -12.43 7.98 23.61
C LEU A 70 -12.49 6.64 22.88
N PHE A 71 -11.75 5.65 23.37
CA PHE A 71 -11.60 4.38 22.71
C PHE A 71 -12.38 3.25 23.40
N TRP A 72 -12.43 3.24 24.72
CA TRP A 72 -13.10 2.20 25.50
C TRP A 72 -14.47 2.66 25.98
N LEU A 73 -15.48 1.78 25.85
CA LEU A 73 -16.87 2.05 26.19
C LEU A 73 -17.16 1.71 27.66
N ASP A 74 -16.72 0.54 28.09
CA ASP A 74 -16.95 -0.02 29.42
C ASP A 74 -15.84 -1.03 29.73
N SER A 75 -15.47 -1.13 31.00
CA SER A 75 -14.50 -2.10 31.46
C SER A 75 -14.66 -2.43 32.93
N ASN A 76 -14.61 -3.71 33.25
CA ASN A 76 -14.27 -4.15 34.61
C ASN A 76 -12.75 -4.26 34.84
N VAL A 77 -11.98 -4.08 33.76
CA VAL A 77 -10.52 -4.10 33.75
C VAL A 77 -9.93 -2.92 34.51
N THR A 78 -9.02 -3.21 35.42
CA THR A 78 -8.25 -2.19 36.12
C THR A 78 -7.04 -1.78 35.31
N VAL A 79 -6.79 -0.48 35.15
CA VAL A 79 -5.56 0.01 34.53
C VAL A 79 -4.65 0.60 35.59
N SER A 80 -3.48 0.00 35.78
CA SER A 80 -2.44 0.49 36.68
C SER A 80 -1.06 0.19 36.10
N ASP A 81 -0.07 1.00 36.45
CA ASP A 81 1.31 0.84 35.95
C ASP A 81 1.38 0.71 34.42
N LYS A 82 0.57 1.51 33.72
CA LYS A 82 0.37 1.51 32.26
C LYS A 82 -0.01 0.17 31.65
N THR A 83 -0.79 -0.59 32.38
CA THR A 83 -1.15 -1.94 31.98
C THR A 83 -2.61 -2.17 32.32
N ALA A 84 -3.37 -2.66 31.35
CA ALA A 84 -4.71 -3.19 31.59
C ALA A 84 -4.58 -4.59 32.22
N ARG A 85 -5.08 -4.74 33.43
CA ARG A 85 -5.04 -5.98 34.22
C ARG A 85 -6.39 -6.67 34.15
N PHE A 86 -6.38 -7.88 33.60
CA PHE A 86 -7.52 -8.78 33.54
C PHE A 86 -7.44 -9.77 34.69
N ASN A 87 -8.54 -9.99 35.39
CA ASN A 87 -8.63 -10.91 36.51
C ASN A 87 -10.06 -11.49 36.66
N ALA A 88 -10.33 -12.15 37.80
CA ALA A 88 -11.63 -12.73 38.14
C ALA A 88 -12.43 -11.90 39.17
N GLN A 89 -12.09 -10.61 39.32
CA GLN A 89 -12.73 -9.70 40.26
C GLN A 89 -13.44 -8.56 39.52
N THR A 90 -14.57 -8.12 40.05
CA THR A 90 -15.25 -6.90 39.60
C THR A 90 -14.45 -5.67 40.00
N PHE A 91 -14.83 -4.50 39.49
CA PHE A 91 -14.24 -3.21 39.88
C PHE A 91 -14.35 -2.92 41.40
N THR A 92 -15.28 -3.55 42.11
CA THR A 92 -15.43 -3.45 43.57
C THR A 92 -14.60 -4.47 44.36
N GLY A 93 -13.84 -5.34 43.68
CA GLY A 93 -13.01 -6.38 44.28
C GLY A 93 -13.75 -7.68 44.63
N ALA A 94 -15.03 -7.81 44.29
CA ALA A 94 -15.79 -9.05 44.50
C ALA A 94 -15.49 -10.06 43.38
N THR A 95 -15.40 -11.35 43.69
CA THR A 95 -15.21 -12.38 42.67
C THR A 95 -16.48 -12.56 41.83
N TYR A 96 -16.33 -12.70 40.51
CA TYR A 96 -17.45 -12.99 39.62
C TYR A 96 -18.23 -14.23 40.06
N ASN A 97 -19.57 -14.17 39.95
CA ASN A 97 -20.51 -15.21 40.38
C ASN A 97 -20.30 -15.72 41.81
N GLY A 98 -19.84 -14.85 42.72
CA GLY A 98 -19.67 -15.21 44.13
C GLY A 98 -18.51 -16.16 44.41
N GLY A 99 -17.59 -16.35 43.45
CA GLY A 99 -16.42 -17.21 43.65
C GLY A 99 -16.73 -18.71 43.60
N ASP A 100 -17.65 -19.10 42.72
CA ASP A 100 -18.07 -20.49 42.52
C ASP A 100 -16.96 -21.46 42.03
N GLY A 101 -15.76 -20.94 41.73
CA GLY A 101 -14.62 -21.71 41.25
C GLY A 101 -14.76 -22.24 39.83
N THR A 102 -15.86 -21.93 39.14
CA THR A 102 -16.09 -22.38 37.76
C THR A 102 -15.23 -21.59 36.78
N PHE A 103 -14.84 -22.24 35.69
CA PHE A 103 -14.13 -21.59 34.59
C PHE A 103 -15.14 -20.88 33.68
N GLY A 104 -14.90 -19.60 33.38
CA GLY A 104 -15.77 -18.84 32.49
C GLY A 104 -15.30 -17.42 32.23
N GLU A 105 -16.18 -16.65 31.58
CA GLU A 105 -15.96 -15.22 31.34
C GLU A 105 -15.86 -14.45 32.64
N ASN A 106 -14.86 -13.58 32.69
CA ASN A 106 -14.57 -12.65 33.78
C ASN A 106 -14.44 -11.23 33.22
N ASP A 107 -13.28 -10.60 33.36
CA ASP A 107 -13.07 -9.25 32.85
C ASP A 107 -13.29 -9.14 31.34
N VAL A 108 -14.00 -8.08 30.95
CA VAL A 108 -14.24 -7.70 29.56
C VAL A 108 -13.86 -6.23 29.36
N LEU A 109 -13.10 -5.96 28.31
CA LEU A 109 -12.72 -4.62 27.88
C LEU A 109 -13.20 -4.40 26.45
N THR A 110 -14.20 -3.54 26.26
CA THR A 110 -14.88 -3.34 24.97
C THR A 110 -14.64 -1.95 24.41
N THR A 111 -14.32 -1.88 23.12
CA THR A 111 -14.15 -0.60 22.44
C THR A 111 -15.48 0.11 22.26
N LYS A 112 -15.46 1.43 22.17
CA LYS A 112 -16.51 2.19 21.52
C LYS A 112 -16.64 1.74 20.06
N THR A 113 -17.78 2.09 19.48
CA THR A 113 -18.06 1.83 18.08
C THR A 113 -17.06 2.52 17.16
N ILE A 114 -16.57 1.76 16.18
CA ILE A 114 -15.66 2.17 15.12
C ILE A 114 -16.46 2.12 13.82
N ASN A 115 -16.54 3.23 13.09
CA ASN A 115 -17.24 3.23 11.81
C ASN A 115 -16.29 2.75 10.69
N LEU A 116 -16.49 1.52 10.21
CA LEU A 116 -15.70 0.94 9.12
C LEU A 116 -16.46 0.88 7.78
N SER A 117 -17.61 1.56 7.65
CA SER A 117 -18.49 1.42 6.46
C SER A 117 -17.81 1.77 5.13
N GLU A 118 -16.91 2.76 5.14
CA GLU A 118 -16.16 3.20 3.96
C GLU A 118 -14.72 2.69 3.94
N VAL A 119 -14.34 1.88 4.93
CA VAL A 119 -12.99 1.36 5.09
C VAL A 119 -12.86 0.03 4.36
N LYS A 120 -11.81 -0.10 3.54
CA LYS A 120 -11.49 -1.31 2.80
C LYS A 120 -10.03 -1.69 3.03
N GLY A 121 -9.72 -2.98 2.88
CA GLY A 121 -8.35 -3.49 2.89
C GLY A 121 -8.00 -4.31 4.11
N ASN A 122 -6.70 -4.61 4.21
CA ASN A 122 -6.14 -5.42 5.27
C ASN A 122 -5.63 -4.53 6.40
N PHE A 123 -5.93 -4.93 7.62
CA PHE A 123 -5.53 -4.26 8.83
C PHE A 123 -4.51 -5.11 9.57
N ASN A 124 -3.62 -4.43 10.28
CA ASN A 124 -2.75 -5.02 11.27
C ASN A 124 -3.40 -4.88 12.66
N ILE A 125 -3.33 -5.95 13.43
CA ILE A 125 -3.60 -5.93 14.87
C ILE A 125 -2.31 -6.32 15.60
N SER A 126 -1.87 -5.47 16.51
CA SER A 126 -0.74 -5.73 17.40
C SER A 126 -1.21 -5.78 18.84
N ILE A 127 -0.84 -6.83 19.57
CA ILE A 127 -1.23 -7.04 20.97
C ILE A 127 0.01 -7.35 21.78
N ALA A 128 0.38 -6.48 22.72
CA ALA A 128 1.46 -6.76 23.66
C ALA A 128 0.90 -7.15 25.03
N TYR A 129 1.26 -8.34 25.52
CA TYR A 129 0.70 -8.90 26.75
C TYR A 129 1.71 -9.78 27.50
N GLU A 130 1.44 -10.03 28.78
CA GLU A 130 2.09 -11.05 29.60
C GLU A 130 1.08 -11.76 30.51
N THR A 131 1.45 -12.93 31.02
CA THR A 131 0.69 -13.56 32.11
C THR A 131 1.03 -12.89 33.43
N GLY A 132 0.01 -12.57 34.21
CA GLY A 132 0.14 -12.03 35.56
C GLY A 132 0.53 -13.11 36.58
N SER A 133 0.72 -12.69 37.83
CA SER A 133 1.25 -13.56 38.90
C SER A 133 0.30 -14.66 39.35
N THR A 134 -0.99 -14.56 39.01
CA THR A 134 -2.02 -15.53 39.44
C THR A 134 -2.58 -16.36 38.27
N TRP A 135 -1.99 -16.22 37.08
CA TRP A 135 -2.35 -17.00 35.90
C TRP A 135 -2.23 -18.51 36.15
N GLN A 136 -3.21 -19.28 35.67
CA GLN A 136 -3.21 -20.73 35.74
C GLN A 136 -3.35 -21.38 34.36
N VAL A 137 -2.94 -22.65 34.24
CA VAL A 137 -3.11 -23.42 32.99
C VAL A 137 -4.59 -23.47 32.62
N GLY A 138 -4.91 -23.00 31.41
CA GLY A 138 -6.28 -22.88 30.91
C GLY A 138 -6.78 -21.44 30.84
N ASP A 139 -6.23 -20.55 31.68
CA ASP A 139 -6.57 -19.13 31.66
C ASP A 139 -6.14 -18.49 30.34
N SER A 140 -7.01 -17.64 29.78
CA SER A 140 -6.70 -17.01 28.49
C SER A 140 -7.38 -15.67 28.29
N LEU A 141 -6.72 -14.84 27.49
CA LEU A 141 -7.26 -13.59 26.97
C LEU A 141 -7.64 -13.83 25.51
N VAL A 142 -8.87 -13.53 25.16
CA VAL A 142 -9.41 -13.69 23.80
C VAL A 142 -9.75 -12.31 23.27
N LEU A 143 -9.24 -11.98 22.08
CA LEU A 143 -9.69 -10.83 21.33
C LEU A 143 -10.81 -11.28 20.39
N GLN A 144 -11.92 -10.54 20.44
CA GLN A 144 -13.09 -10.76 19.61
C GLN A 144 -13.43 -9.52 18.80
N ALA A 145 -13.91 -9.74 17.58
CA ALA A 145 -14.37 -8.69 16.67
C ALA A 145 -15.86 -8.86 16.38
N LYS A 146 -16.62 -7.77 16.43
CA LYS A 146 -18.05 -7.79 16.14
C LYS A 146 -18.26 -7.76 14.62
N ASN A 147 -18.96 -8.74 14.07
CA ASN A 147 -19.29 -8.79 12.66
C ASN A 147 -20.57 -8.03 12.31
N SER A 148 -20.84 -7.90 11.01
CA SER A 148 -22.00 -7.19 10.45
C SER A 148 -23.35 -7.79 10.83
N ALA A 149 -23.39 -9.06 11.24
CA ALA A 149 -24.59 -9.71 11.78
C ALA A 149 -24.77 -9.47 13.30
N GLY A 150 -23.83 -8.79 13.95
CA GLY A 150 -23.85 -8.45 15.37
C GLY A 150 -23.26 -9.51 16.29
N TYR A 151 -22.73 -10.61 15.76
CA TYR A 151 -22.06 -11.66 16.53
C TYR A 151 -20.59 -11.33 16.78
N TRP A 152 -20.01 -11.93 17.82
CA TRP A 152 -18.59 -11.80 18.16
C TRP A 152 -17.80 -12.98 17.59
N ASP A 153 -16.85 -12.68 16.72
CA ASP A 153 -15.91 -13.67 16.18
C ASP A 153 -14.64 -13.70 17.03
N ASN A 154 -14.15 -14.89 17.39
CA ASN A 154 -12.85 -15.06 18.03
C ASN A 154 -11.73 -14.83 17.00
N ILE A 155 -10.98 -13.73 17.12
CA ILE A 155 -9.92 -13.38 16.17
C ILE A 155 -8.52 -13.68 16.70
N TRP A 156 -8.33 -13.75 18.02
CA TRP A 156 -7.06 -14.15 18.63
C TRP A 156 -7.26 -14.67 20.05
N ARG A 157 -6.36 -15.55 20.50
CA ARG A 157 -6.27 -16.05 21.87
C ARG A 157 -4.82 -16.05 22.34
N SER A 158 -4.59 -15.68 23.60
CA SER A 158 -3.30 -15.81 24.27
C SER A 158 -2.79 -17.25 24.24
N VAL A 159 -1.47 -17.44 24.24
CA VAL A 159 -0.89 -18.79 24.27
C VAL A 159 -1.32 -19.54 25.54
N PRO A 160 -1.51 -20.88 25.48
CA PRO A 160 -1.97 -21.67 26.63
C PRO A 160 -0.82 -22.00 27.61
N ALA A 161 0.08 -21.05 27.86
CA ALA A 161 1.25 -21.23 28.71
C ALA A 161 1.66 -19.91 29.38
N ALA A 162 2.25 -20.03 30.58
CA ALA A 162 2.88 -18.91 31.28
C ALA A 162 3.86 -18.20 30.35
N THR A 163 3.71 -16.89 30.27
CA THR A 163 4.38 -16.08 29.26
C THR A 163 4.84 -14.79 29.92
N ALA A 164 6.12 -14.47 29.77
CA ALA A 164 6.63 -13.14 30.07
C ALA A 164 6.05 -12.13 29.07
N PHE A 165 6.79 -11.11 28.66
CA PHE A 165 6.31 -10.18 27.66
C PHE A 165 6.28 -10.80 26.24
N ARG A 166 5.14 -10.71 25.55
CA ARG A 166 4.99 -11.10 24.14
C ARG A 166 4.21 -10.09 23.32
N VAL A 167 4.49 -10.08 22.03
CA VAL A 167 3.74 -9.32 21.03
C VAL A 167 3.14 -10.29 20.01
N ALA A 168 1.81 -10.29 19.87
CA ALA A 168 1.09 -10.96 18.80
C ALA A 168 0.81 -9.98 17.66
N GLN A 169 0.89 -10.46 16.43
CA GLN A 169 0.68 -9.68 15.21
C GLN A 169 -0.27 -10.47 14.31
N LEU A 170 -1.36 -9.84 13.89
CA LEU A 170 -2.45 -10.48 13.18
C LEU A 170 -2.90 -9.62 12.00
N ASP A 171 -3.41 -10.30 10.98
CA ASP A 171 -4.00 -9.67 9.81
C ASP A 171 -5.52 -9.78 9.91
N LEU A 172 -6.22 -8.66 9.82
CA LEU A 172 -7.68 -8.63 9.74
C LEU A 172 -8.11 -8.03 8.40
N ASN A 173 -8.68 -8.84 7.51
CA ASN A 173 -9.34 -8.32 6.31
C ASN A 173 -10.72 -7.80 6.70
N ILE A 174 -10.97 -6.50 6.50
CA ILE A 174 -12.25 -5.90 6.90
C ILE A 174 -13.41 -6.51 6.11
N GLY A 175 -13.25 -6.66 4.78
CA GLY A 175 -14.21 -7.34 3.90
C GLY A 175 -15.69 -7.01 4.16
N LEU A 176 -16.62 -7.82 3.63
CA LEU A 176 -18.05 -7.63 3.92
C LEU A 176 -18.43 -8.00 5.37
N LEU A 177 -17.54 -8.71 6.08
CA LEU A 177 -17.82 -9.22 7.42
C LEU A 177 -17.70 -8.13 8.49
N TYR A 178 -16.73 -7.22 8.34
CA TYR A 178 -16.43 -6.17 9.33
C TYR A 178 -16.60 -4.74 8.77
N GLN A 179 -16.91 -4.56 7.48
CA GLN A 179 -17.19 -3.26 6.86
C GLN A 179 -18.59 -2.75 7.24
N HIS A 180 -18.77 -2.25 8.47
CA HIS A 180 -20.02 -1.66 8.93
C HIS A 180 -19.80 -0.55 9.97
N ALA A 181 -20.83 0.28 10.18
CA ALA A 181 -20.75 1.46 11.04
C ALA A 181 -20.67 1.16 12.55
N SER A 182 -20.98 -0.09 12.92
CA SER A 182 -21.11 -0.54 14.32
C SER A 182 -20.01 -1.52 14.75
N PHE A 183 -18.85 -1.48 14.09
CA PHE A 183 -17.75 -2.40 14.37
C PHE A 183 -17.15 -2.14 15.75
N GLN A 184 -16.79 -3.19 16.47
CA GLN A 184 -16.21 -3.12 17.81
C GLN A 184 -15.22 -4.28 18.02
N PHE A 185 -14.26 -4.05 18.90
CA PHE A 185 -13.47 -5.13 19.51
C PHE A 185 -13.84 -5.31 20.97
N ARG A 186 -13.63 -6.52 21.49
CA ARG A 186 -13.53 -6.74 22.93
C ARG A 186 -12.44 -7.73 23.27
N PHE A 187 -11.75 -7.47 24.37
CA PHE A 187 -10.90 -8.44 25.04
C PHE A 187 -11.72 -9.11 26.15
N VAL A 188 -11.72 -10.43 26.18
CA VAL A 188 -12.44 -11.25 27.17
C VAL A 188 -11.45 -12.15 27.89
N SER A 189 -11.41 -12.03 29.21
CA SER A 189 -10.65 -12.91 30.09
C SER A 189 -11.49 -14.14 30.42
N TYR A 190 -10.92 -15.32 30.21
CA TYR A 190 -11.47 -16.59 30.64
C TYR A 190 -10.56 -17.18 31.71
N SER A 191 -11.10 -17.37 32.91
CA SER A 191 -10.38 -18.03 34.00
C SER A 191 -11.30 -18.59 35.07
N ALA A 192 -10.74 -19.35 36.02
CA ALA A 192 -11.46 -19.82 37.20
C ALA A 192 -11.89 -18.63 38.10
N ARG A 193 -13.18 -18.58 38.42
CA ARG A 193 -13.80 -17.55 39.28
C ARG A 193 -13.45 -17.75 40.73
N THR A 194 -12.27 -17.28 41.12
CA THR A 194 -11.74 -17.42 42.48
C THR A 194 -11.22 -16.09 43.00
N SER A 195 -11.25 -15.91 44.33
CA SER A 195 -10.74 -14.69 44.98
C SER A 195 -9.23 -14.53 44.89
N VAL A 196 -8.52 -15.60 44.54
CA VAL A 196 -7.06 -15.60 44.35
C VAL A 196 -6.64 -15.19 42.94
N ASN A 197 -7.53 -15.23 41.95
CA ASN A 197 -7.21 -14.85 40.58
C ASN A 197 -7.38 -13.34 40.38
N THR A 198 -6.39 -12.58 40.84
CA THR A 198 -6.39 -11.11 40.94
C THR A 198 -5.53 -10.42 39.88
N ASP A 199 -4.68 -11.17 39.19
CA ASP A 199 -3.74 -10.70 38.17
C ASP A 199 -3.49 -11.85 37.19
N ASN A 200 -4.43 -12.05 36.26
CA ASN A 200 -4.41 -13.15 35.32
C ASN A 200 -3.57 -12.82 34.09
N ILE A 201 -3.96 -11.79 33.35
CA ILE A 201 -3.28 -11.36 32.13
C ILE A 201 -3.16 -9.84 32.14
N ARG A 202 -2.03 -9.37 31.66
CA ARG A 202 -1.65 -7.97 31.61
C ARG A 202 -1.49 -7.57 30.15
N LEU A 203 -2.21 -6.55 29.72
CA LEU A 203 -2.18 -6.00 28.37
C LEU A 203 -1.50 -4.63 28.41
N PHE A 204 -0.42 -4.49 27.64
CA PHE A 204 0.42 -3.29 27.58
C PHE A 204 0.13 -2.43 26.36
N HIS A 205 -0.27 -3.05 25.26
CA HIS A 205 -0.45 -2.36 24.00
C HIS A 205 -1.50 -3.05 23.14
N PHE A 206 -2.38 -2.24 22.53
CA PHE A 206 -3.23 -2.63 21.42
C PHE A 206 -3.09 -1.65 20.24
N VAL A 207 -2.73 -2.14 19.06
CA VAL A 207 -2.81 -1.40 17.79
C VAL A 207 -3.86 -2.05 16.92
N PHE A 208 -4.70 -1.23 16.30
CA PHE A 208 -5.50 -1.59 15.15
C PHE A 208 -5.33 -0.53 14.07
N SER A 209 -4.59 -0.86 13.02
CA SER A 209 -4.23 0.09 11.97
C SER A 209 -4.42 -0.51 10.58
N PRO A 210 -4.78 0.30 9.56
CA PRO A 210 -4.65 -0.13 8.18
C PRO A 210 -3.19 -0.49 7.91
N LYS A 211 -2.94 -1.55 7.15
CA LYS A 211 -1.57 -1.82 6.68
C LYS A 211 -1.13 -0.72 5.73
N ILE A 212 0.08 -0.22 5.94
CA ILE A 212 0.69 0.77 5.06
C ILE A 212 1.15 0.06 3.79
N THR A 213 0.72 0.56 2.63
CA THR A 213 1.30 0.18 1.34
C THR A 213 2.43 1.13 0.98
N ILE A 214 3.45 0.63 0.27
CA ILE A 214 4.52 1.49 -0.22
C ILE A 214 4.12 2.20 -1.54
N PRO A 215 4.66 3.39 -1.83
CA PRO A 215 5.67 4.11 -1.04
C PRO A 215 5.09 4.79 0.19
N TYR A 216 5.82 4.70 1.30
CA TYR A 216 5.53 5.38 2.55
C TYR A 216 6.46 6.55 2.72
N TYR A 217 5.90 7.72 3.07
CA TYR A 217 6.65 8.93 3.41
C TYR A 217 6.12 9.51 4.71
N GLU A 218 7.03 9.85 5.64
CA GLU A 218 6.70 10.55 6.88
C GLU A 218 7.72 11.68 7.10
N ASN A 219 7.28 12.88 6.76
CA ASN A 219 8.05 14.12 6.82
C ASN A 219 7.68 15.00 8.01
N VAL A 220 6.94 14.45 8.97
CA VAL A 220 6.67 15.07 10.26
C VAL A 220 5.80 16.33 10.04
N PHE A 221 4.94 16.34 9.02
CA PHE A 221 4.05 17.47 8.71
C PHE A 221 2.85 17.46 9.66
N TRP A 222 2.87 18.31 10.69
CA TRP A 222 1.85 18.33 11.73
C TRP A 222 0.97 19.57 11.62
N ASN A 223 -0.35 19.37 11.53
CA ASN A 223 -1.33 20.47 11.53
C ASN A 223 -2.09 20.62 12.86
N ILE A 224 -1.99 19.65 13.79
CA ILE A 224 -2.68 19.68 15.09
C ILE A 224 -1.83 18.94 16.14
N ASP A 225 -1.67 19.54 17.31
CA ASP A 225 -1.00 18.91 18.46
C ASP A 225 -1.83 17.71 18.95
N LYS A 226 -1.21 16.53 19.09
CA LYS A 226 -1.73 15.21 19.55
C LYS A 226 -2.13 14.15 18.50
N THR A 227 -2.47 14.47 17.25
CA THR A 227 -2.76 13.42 16.25
C THR A 227 -1.49 12.79 15.64
N TYR A 228 -0.35 13.47 15.73
CA TYR A 228 0.92 12.99 15.17
C TYR A 228 1.38 11.63 15.73
N ARG A 229 1.05 11.33 17.00
CA ARG A 229 1.40 10.05 17.63
C ARG A 229 0.70 8.87 16.94
N ASN A 230 -0.43 9.11 16.28
CA ASN A 230 -1.15 8.07 15.56
C ASN A 230 -0.47 7.67 14.25
N ASN A 231 0.50 8.44 13.74
CA ASN A 231 1.25 8.04 12.54
C ASN A 231 2.28 6.94 12.83
N TRP A 232 2.51 6.64 14.10
CA TRP A 232 3.46 5.65 14.57
C TRP A 232 2.71 4.63 15.44
N SER A 233 3.12 3.36 15.39
CA SER A 233 2.58 2.33 16.28
C SER A 233 3.09 2.49 17.70
N PHE A 234 4.22 3.18 17.88
CA PHE A 234 4.77 3.56 19.17
C PHE A 234 5.59 4.85 19.00
N MET A 235 5.37 5.85 19.87
CA MET A 235 5.96 7.18 19.73
C MET A 235 6.33 7.78 21.09
N GLN A 236 7.61 7.69 21.48
CA GLN A 236 8.13 8.36 22.68
C GLN A 236 8.76 9.72 22.40
N GLY A 237 9.31 9.91 21.21
CA GLY A 237 9.98 11.16 20.84
C GLY A 237 9.05 12.37 20.87
N ASP A 238 9.65 13.53 21.08
CA ASP A 238 8.97 14.81 21.12
C ASP A 238 8.88 15.43 19.73
N ASN A 239 7.79 16.15 19.48
CA ASN A 239 7.70 17.02 18.33
C ASN A 239 8.61 18.25 18.54
N ALA A 240 9.42 18.59 17.55
CA ALA A 240 10.30 19.75 17.58
C ALA A 240 10.44 20.38 16.19
N THR A 241 11.13 21.52 16.13
CA THR A 241 11.46 22.21 14.88
C THR A 241 12.96 22.44 14.75
N ASP A 242 13.46 22.39 13.52
CA ASP A 242 14.83 22.72 13.14
C ASP A 242 14.79 23.55 11.84
N SER A 243 15.19 24.82 11.91
CA SER A 243 15.17 25.73 10.75
C SER A 243 16.17 25.35 9.64
N THR A 244 17.10 24.42 9.91
CA THR A 244 18.10 23.97 8.93
C THR A 244 17.59 22.85 8.02
N ILE A 245 16.39 22.30 8.26
CA ILE A 245 15.70 21.38 7.35
C ILE A 245 14.55 22.08 6.64
N LYS A 246 14.37 21.81 5.34
CA LYS A 246 13.47 22.57 4.45
C LYS A 246 12.02 22.68 4.95
N TRP A 247 11.48 21.63 5.57
CA TRP A 247 10.11 21.59 6.07
C TRP A 247 9.98 21.87 7.57
N GLY A 248 11.08 22.19 8.25
CA GLY A 248 11.12 22.62 9.66
C GLY A 248 10.86 21.53 10.69
N ASN A 249 9.91 20.62 10.47
CA ASN A 249 9.46 19.70 11.51
C ASN A 249 10.34 18.46 11.67
N VAL A 250 10.63 18.10 12.91
CA VAL A 250 11.48 16.96 13.28
C VAL A 250 10.95 16.23 14.51
N ILE A 251 11.34 14.98 14.65
CA ILE A 251 11.15 14.20 15.87
C ILE A 251 12.43 14.30 16.68
N GLN A 252 12.35 14.83 17.90
CA GLN A 252 13.44 14.84 18.85
C GLN A 252 13.40 13.55 19.68
N LEU A 253 14.52 12.82 19.72
CA LEU A 253 14.73 11.65 20.55
C LEU A 253 15.79 11.98 21.60
N ASN A 254 15.44 11.77 22.87
CA ASN A 254 16.32 11.99 24.02
C ASN A 254 16.11 10.88 25.06
N ALA A 255 16.64 11.03 26.27
CA ALA A 255 16.46 10.07 27.37
C ALA A 255 15.59 10.64 28.51
N LYS A 256 14.58 11.44 28.16
CA LYS A 256 13.71 12.16 29.10
C LYS A 256 12.24 11.82 28.88
N ASP A 257 11.50 11.63 29.96
CA ASP A 257 10.06 11.39 29.90
C ASP A 257 9.31 12.69 29.56
N ALA A 258 7.99 12.63 29.39
CA ALA A 258 7.22 13.83 29.03
C ALA A 258 7.04 14.86 30.19
N LEU A 259 7.61 14.62 31.39
CA LEU A 259 7.84 15.64 32.43
C LEU A 259 9.30 16.08 32.49
N ASN A 260 10.08 15.73 31.47
CA ASN A 260 11.49 16.06 31.33
C ASN A 260 12.38 15.42 32.40
N ASN A 261 11.93 14.34 33.05
CA ASN A 261 12.74 13.55 33.97
C ASN A 261 13.58 12.54 33.19
N SER A 262 14.87 12.43 33.51
CA SER A 262 15.74 11.40 32.95
C SER A 262 15.26 10.01 33.36
N TYR A 263 15.04 9.11 32.39
CA TYR A 263 14.72 7.72 32.70
C TYR A 263 15.91 6.81 32.37
N ASN A 264 16.61 6.45 33.44
CA ASN A 264 17.86 5.71 33.41
C ASN A 264 17.63 4.20 33.26
N ASN A 265 17.72 3.67 32.04
CA ASN A 265 17.83 2.22 31.82
C ASN A 265 18.59 1.88 30.51
N GLY A 266 19.53 2.71 30.04
CA GLY A 266 20.35 2.44 28.85
C GLY A 266 19.61 2.45 27.50
N TYR A 267 18.38 2.96 27.41
CA TYR A 267 17.71 3.25 26.13
C TYR A 267 16.88 4.50 26.35
N GLY A 268 16.94 5.43 25.42
CA GLY A 268 16.06 6.60 25.38
C GLY A 268 14.87 6.35 24.47
N ASP A 269 14.37 7.43 23.87
CA ASP A 269 13.11 7.44 23.13
C ASP A 269 13.17 6.50 21.94
N THR A 270 12.06 5.76 21.77
CA THR A 270 11.82 4.89 20.62
C THR A 270 10.62 5.38 19.83
N ILE A 271 10.73 5.31 18.51
CA ILE A 271 9.62 5.43 17.57
C ILE A 271 9.56 4.17 16.71
N GLN A 272 8.35 3.69 16.42
CA GLN A 272 8.10 2.46 15.66
C GLN A 272 6.99 2.69 14.64
N SER A 273 7.23 2.30 13.38
CA SER A 273 6.24 2.43 12.32
C SER A 273 5.03 1.55 12.57
N HIS A 274 3.89 1.88 11.96
CA HIS A 274 2.87 0.84 11.73
C HIS A 274 3.39 -0.25 10.79
N ALA A 275 2.67 -1.36 10.73
CA ALA A 275 2.95 -2.44 9.80
C ALA A 275 2.85 -1.97 8.35
N ILE A 276 3.91 -2.21 7.59
CA ILE A 276 4.03 -1.94 6.17
C ILE A 276 3.99 -3.29 5.44
N ASP A 277 3.12 -3.40 4.43
CA ASP A 277 2.99 -4.62 3.64
C ASP A 277 4.00 -4.61 2.48
N LEU A 278 5.05 -5.42 2.61
CA LEU A 278 6.02 -5.63 1.54
C LEU A 278 5.72 -6.87 0.68
N SER A 279 4.78 -7.72 1.12
CA SER A 279 4.57 -9.05 0.55
C SER A 279 3.95 -9.06 -0.86
N ASN A 280 3.28 -7.98 -1.25
CA ASN A 280 2.64 -7.86 -2.57
C ASN A 280 3.59 -7.41 -3.69
N LEU A 281 4.87 -7.21 -3.39
CA LEU A 281 5.87 -6.73 -4.35
C LEU A 281 6.53 -7.91 -5.05
N ALA A 282 6.82 -7.75 -6.34
CA ALA A 282 7.52 -8.79 -7.11
C ALA A 282 8.92 -9.07 -6.53
N GLU A 283 9.43 -10.28 -6.72
CA GLU A 283 10.76 -10.68 -6.21
C GLU A 283 11.89 -9.79 -6.76
N ALA A 284 11.77 -9.37 -8.03
CA ALA A 284 12.74 -8.48 -8.67
C ALA A 284 12.68 -7.02 -8.19
N ASP A 285 11.65 -6.63 -7.41
CA ASP A 285 11.49 -5.26 -6.96
C ASP A 285 12.51 -4.91 -5.87
N SER A 286 13.29 -3.86 -6.11
CA SER A 286 14.20 -3.29 -5.10
C SER A 286 13.44 -2.33 -4.18
N VAL A 287 13.56 -2.54 -2.86
CA VAL A 287 12.95 -1.69 -1.83
C VAL A 287 14.04 -0.99 -1.05
N PHE A 288 13.87 0.29 -0.79
CA PHE A 288 14.83 1.12 -0.07
C PHE A 288 14.20 1.75 1.15
N PHE A 289 14.99 1.89 2.21
CA PHE A 289 14.65 2.67 3.39
C PHE A 289 15.55 3.90 3.47
N ARG A 290 14.96 5.03 3.84
CA ARG A 290 15.66 6.28 4.08
C ARG A 290 15.13 7.00 5.31
N MET A 291 16.03 7.69 6.01
CA MET A 291 15.70 8.73 6.97
C MET A 291 16.81 9.79 7.03
N ARG A 292 16.49 10.99 7.52
CA ARG A 292 17.48 12.00 7.89
C ARG A 292 17.65 12.05 9.39
N TYR A 293 18.87 12.29 9.84
CA TYR A 293 19.20 12.41 11.26
C TYR A 293 20.27 13.46 11.50
N LYS A 294 20.26 14.04 12.70
CA LYS A 294 21.24 15.02 13.17
C LYS A 294 21.33 14.93 14.69
N VAL A 295 22.51 15.22 15.23
CA VAL A 295 22.67 15.47 16.66
C VAL A 295 22.41 16.96 16.92
N ALA A 296 21.39 17.24 17.73
CA ALA A 296 21.07 18.58 18.20
C ALA A 296 21.89 18.97 19.44
N THR A 297 22.24 18.01 20.29
CA THR A 297 23.15 18.19 21.43
C THR A 297 23.97 16.92 21.59
N ALA A 298 25.30 17.02 21.53
CA ALA A 298 26.20 15.86 21.51
C ALA A 298 26.65 15.48 22.92
N SER A 299 26.87 14.18 23.12
CA SER A 299 27.54 13.64 24.30
C SER A 299 28.30 12.35 24.00
N ALA A 300 29.38 12.10 24.72
CA ALA A 300 30.23 10.94 24.51
C ALA A 300 29.47 9.64 24.84
N ASN A 301 29.44 8.71 23.88
CA ASN A 301 28.87 7.34 23.96
C ASN A 301 27.37 7.18 23.68
N ASP A 302 26.65 8.25 23.33
CA ASP A 302 25.26 8.13 22.91
C ASP A 302 25.13 7.80 21.42
N SER A 303 24.21 6.90 21.10
CA SER A 303 24.01 6.35 19.76
C SER A 303 22.58 6.47 19.28
N LEU A 304 22.38 6.66 17.98
CA LEU A 304 21.11 6.47 17.29
C LEU A 304 21.16 5.13 16.56
N VAL A 305 20.11 4.32 16.72
CA VAL A 305 20.03 2.97 16.16
C VAL A 305 18.74 2.84 15.35
N VAL A 306 18.84 2.19 14.19
CA VAL A 306 17.67 1.76 13.40
C VAL A 306 17.64 0.24 13.36
N GLN A 307 16.45 -0.31 13.57
CA GLN A 307 16.21 -1.73 13.45
C GLN A 307 15.05 -2.02 12.50
N PHE A 308 15.18 -3.12 11.78
CA PHE A 308 14.10 -3.71 10.97
C PHE A 308 13.61 -4.99 11.61
N LYS A 309 12.31 -5.23 11.49
CA LYS A 309 11.69 -6.47 11.93
C LYS A 309 11.76 -7.49 10.79
N SER A 310 12.34 -8.65 11.05
CA SER A 310 12.45 -9.77 10.11
C SER A 310 11.15 -10.56 9.99
N VAL A 311 11.08 -11.43 8.97
CA VAL A 311 9.99 -12.42 8.78
C VAL A 311 9.77 -13.28 10.04
N GLY A 312 10.85 -13.61 10.76
CA GLY A 312 10.79 -14.36 12.03
C GLY A 312 10.40 -13.51 13.24
N GLY A 313 10.10 -12.22 13.05
CA GLY A 313 9.72 -11.28 14.08
C GLY A 313 10.87 -10.70 14.92
N ALA A 314 12.10 -11.14 14.70
CA ALA A 314 13.28 -10.61 15.38
C ALA A 314 13.62 -9.21 14.88
N TRP A 315 14.08 -8.34 15.78
CA TRP A 315 14.57 -7.00 15.45
C TRP A 315 16.07 -7.04 15.15
N ASP A 316 16.45 -6.64 13.95
CA ASP A 316 17.83 -6.63 13.48
C ASP A 316 18.39 -5.21 13.42
N ASN A 317 19.59 -4.99 13.96
CA ASN A 317 20.31 -3.73 13.78
C ASN A 317 20.71 -3.55 12.31
N VAL A 318 20.20 -2.50 11.66
CA VAL A 318 20.53 -2.17 10.27
C VAL A 318 21.37 -0.90 10.15
N PHE A 319 21.37 -0.07 11.20
CA PHE A 319 22.19 1.13 11.28
C PHE A 319 22.46 1.51 12.73
N GLY A 320 23.64 2.05 12.99
CA GLY A 320 24.04 2.63 14.26
C GLY A 320 25.05 3.75 14.06
N VAL A 321 24.91 4.85 14.78
CA VAL A 321 25.84 5.99 14.72
C VAL A 321 26.00 6.63 16.10
N ILE A 322 27.21 7.06 16.42
CA ILE A 322 27.54 7.73 17.69
C ILE A 322 27.50 9.25 17.53
N SER A 323 27.12 9.96 18.60
CA SER A 323 26.84 11.40 18.51
C SER A 323 28.06 12.26 18.13
N SER A 324 29.27 11.82 18.53
CA SER A 324 30.54 12.51 18.26
C SER A 324 30.99 12.47 16.80
N SER A 325 30.35 11.63 15.97
CA SER A 325 30.71 11.44 14.56
C SER A 325 29.86 12.25 13.59
N THR A 326 28.92 13.06 14.10
CA THR A 326 27.92 13.72 13.27
C THR A 326 27.91 15.23 13.50
N SER A 327 28.11 15.99 12.43
CA SER A 327 27.79 17.43 12.38
C SER A 327 26.73 17.66 11.29
N GLY A 328 25.72 18.47 11.58
CA GLY A 328 24.63 18.76 10.64
C GLY A 328 23.74 17.57 10.27
N TRP A 329 22.95 17.73 9.21
CA TRP A 329 22.00 16.73 8.72
C TRP A 329 22.67 15.67 7.85
N ASN A 330 22.54 14.42 8.27
CA ASN A 330 22.99 13.25 7.56
C ASN A 330 21.79 12.46 7.00
N THR A 331 22.05 11.58 6.03
CA THR A 331 21.03 10.72 5.42
C THR A 331 21.45 9.26 5.58
N LEU A 332 20.61 8.48 6.24
CA LEU A 332 20.64 7.02 6.12
C LEU A 332 19.84 6.65 4.87
N ALA A 333 20.45 5.92 3.93
CA ALA A 333 19.77 5.31 2.81
C ALA A 333 20.32 3.88 2.63
N THR A 334 19.46 2.88 2.66
CA THR A 334 19.87 1.48 2.58
C THR A 334 18.85 0.64 1.82
N ASN A 335 19.35 -0.41 1.16
CA ASN A 335 18.51 -1.44 0.56
C ASN A 335 17.85 -2.29 1.66
N VAL A 336 16.56 -2.56 1.50
CA VAL A 336 15.85 -3.54 2.32
C VAL A 336 16.10 -4.91 1.71
N ASN A 337 16.81 -5.77 2.44
CA ASN A 337 17.02 -7.16 2.04
C ASN A 337 15.66 -7.90 1.98
N ARG A 338 15.15 -8.14 0.77
CA ARG A 338 13.84 -8.75 0.55
C ARG A 338 13.79 -10.19 1.06
N ASP A 339 14.87 -10.97 1.01
CA ASP A 339 14.86 -12.34 1.52
C ASP A 339 14.56 -12.40 3.04
N LYS A 340 15.00 -11.37 3.78
CA LYS A 340 14.85 -11.32 5.24
C LYS A 340 13.65 -10.52 5.73
N TYR A 341 13.19 -9.55 4.95
CA TYR A 341 12.21 -8.54 5.36
C TYR A 341 10.94 -8.50 4.49
N ASN A 342 10.80 -9.37 3.48
CA ASN A 342 9.62 -9.42 2.62
C ASN A 342 8.44 -10.14 3.28
N HIS A 343 7.67 -9.43 4.10
CA HIS A 343 6.43 -9.93 4.70
C HIS A 343 5.39 -8.82 4.88
N ALA A 344 4.15 -9.23 5.16
CA ALA A 344 3.00 -8.33 5.23
C ALA A 344 2.94 -7.46 6.49
N ASN A 345 3.87 -7.63 7.43
CA ASN A 345 3.91 -6.97 8.73
C ASN A 345 5.30 -6.39 9.02
N PHE A 346 5.97 -5.89 7.97
CA PHE A 346 7.28 -5.26 8.13
C PHE A 346 7.14 -4.00 8.98
N GLU A 347 8.04 -3.83 9.94
CA GLU A 347 8.10 -2.65 10.78
C GLU A 347 9.55 -2.20 10.90
N PHE A 348 9.77 -0.90 11.02
CA PHE A 348 11.05 -0.35 11.44
C PHE A 348 10.88 0.41 12.75
N ARG A 349 11.98 0.50 13.51
CA ARG A 349 12.04 1.37 14.68
C ARG A 349 13.36 2.13 14.73
N VAL A 350 13.28 3.31 15.32
CA VAL A 350 14.42 4.18 15.57
C VAL A 350 14.44 4.52 17.04
N PHE A 351 15.60 4.37 17.67
CA PHE A 351 15.75 4.67 19.09
C PHE A 351 17.15 5.16 19.40
N CYS A 352 17.28 5.90 20.50
CA CYS A 352 18.57 6.26 21.03
C CYS A 352 19.01 5.34 22.18
N TYR A 353 20.31 5.13 22.27
CA TYR A 353 20.99 4.40 23.34
C TYR A 353 21.98 5.38 23.99
N GLY A 354 22.07 5.42 25.32
CA GLY A 354 22.94 6.40 25.95
C GLY A 354 23.20 6.24 27.45
N SER A 355 24.17 7.02 27.93
CA SER A 355 24.52 7.15 29.35
C SER A 355 23.47 7.93 30.13
N THR A 356 23.50 7.76 31.44
CA THR A 356 22.50 8.27 32.37
C THR A 356 22.79 9.75 32.66
N ASN A 357 21.77 10.62 32.60
CA ASN A 357 21.81 12.06 32.92
C ASN A 357 22.31 13.02 31.84
N GLU A 358 22.31 12.63 30.57
CA GLU A 358 22.85 13.48 29.51
C GLU A 358 21.74 14.17 28.69
N ASP A 359 22.02 15.41 28.29
CA ASP A 359 21.13 16.25 27.47
C ASP A 359 21.20 15.90 25.98
N THR A 360 21.73 14.73 25.61
CA THR A 360 21.85 14.33 24.20
C THR A 360 20.50 14.34 23.53
N LYS A 361 20.44 15.01 22.39
CA LYS A 361 19.25 15.15 21.58
C LYS A 361 19.59 14.74 20.17
N TRP A 362 18.95 13.67 19.71
CA TRP A 362 18.90 13.34 18.29
C TRP A 362 17.65 13.99 17.70
N VAL A 363 17.75 14.45 16.46
CA VAL A 363 16.59 14.84 15.69
C VAL A 363 16.54 14.01 14.41
N VAL A 364 15.38 13.45 14.11
CA VAL A 364 15.14 12.60 12.94
C VAL A 364 13.93 13.09 12.16
N SER A 365 13.94 12.92 10.84
CA SER A 365 12.84 13.33 9.95
C SER A 365 12.99 12.69 8.57
N GLY A 366 12.01 12.87 7.69
CA GLY A 366 12.11 12.48 6.28
C GLY A 366 12.20 10.96 6.06
N PHE A 367 11.36 10.20 6.77
CA PHE A 367 11.29 8.75 6.65
C PHE A 367 10.68 8.36 5.30
N ASN A 368 11.27 7.37 4.65
CA ASN A 368 10.78 6.83 3.40
C ASN A 368 11.05 5.33 3.34
N ILE A 369 10.03 4.55 2.97
CA ILE A 369 10.25 3.21 2.43
C ILE A 369 9.48 3.07 1.11
N SER A 370 10.20 2.78 0.04
CA SER A 370 9.64 2.79 -1.31
C SER A 370 10.27 1.72 -2.20
N LYS A 371 9.48 1.26 -3.18
CA LYS A 371 9.97 0.53 -4.33
C LYS A 371 10.68 1.51 -5.24
N ARG A 372 11.83 1.11 -5.78
CA ARG A 372 12.54 1.88 -6.80
C ARG A 372 12.64 1.13 -8.11
N LEU A 373 12.24 1.79 -9.17
CA LEU A 373 12.44 1.39 -10.55
C LEU A 373 13.87 1.73 -10.99
N MET A 374 14.38 0.99 -11.96
CA MET A 374 15.73 1.15 -12.50
C MET A 374 15.67 1.62 -13.95
N LEU A 375 16.76 2.20 -14.44
CA LEU A 375 16.93 2.44 -15.88
C LEU A 375 17.31 1.13 -16.60
N PRO A 376 16.86 0.93 -17.85
CA PRO A 376 15.88 1.75 -18.56
C PRO A 376 14.47 1.58 -17.98
N PHE A 377 13.69 2.66 -17.94
CA PHE A 377 12.25 2.60 -17.67
C PHE A 377 11.49 2.76 -18.98
N VAL A 378 10.65 1.79 -19.33
CA VAL A 378 9.78 1.80 -20.52
C VAL A 378 8.38 1.38 -20.13
N ASP A 379 7.37 2.11 -20.59
CA ASP A 379 5.98 1.66 -20.60
C ASP A 379 5.30 2.07 -21.92
N ASP A 380 4.84 1.08 -22.68
CA ASP A 380 4.10 1.20 -23.93
C ASP A 380 2.61 0.82 -23.75
N PHE A 381 2.18 0.54 -22.51
CA PHE A 381 0.82 0.16 -22.13
C PHE A 381 0.24 -1.08 -22.84
N SER A 382 1.05 -1.79 -23.62
CA SER A 382 0.59 -2.91 -24.45
C SER A 382 0.13 -4.12 -23.64
N GLY A 383 0.73 -4.30 -22.45
CA GLY A 383 0.47 -5.40 -21.54
C GLY A 383 -0.76 -5.25 -20.63
N THR A 384 -1.41 -4.08 -20.59
CA THR A 384 -2.54 -3.84 -19.68
C THR A 384 -3.79 -3.35 -20.38
N THR A 385 -4.91 -3.44 -19.68
CA THR A 385 -6.20 -2.90 -20.11
C THR A 385 -6.88 -2.24 -18.92
N ILE A 386 -7.65 -1.18 -19.17
CA ILE A 386 -8.39 -0.39 -18.17
C ILE A 386 -7.45 0.43 -17.27
N TYR A 387 -6.51 -0.21 -16.57
CA TYR A 387 -5.60 0.45 -15.65
C TYR A 387 -4.13 0.33 -16.08
N PRO A 388 -3.27 1.31 -15.76
CA PRO A 388 -1.83 1.18 -15.91
C PRO A 388 -1.27 0.06 -15.04
N GLU A 389 -0.13 -0.48 -15.43
CA GLU A 389 0.52 -1.56 -14.68
C GLU A 389 0.98 -1.08 -13.30
N GLN A 390 0.49 -1.71 -12.24
CA GLN A 390 0.79 -1.29 -10.86
C GLN A 390 2.23 -1.60 -10.44
N LYS A 391 3.01 -2.28 -11.28
CA LYS A 391 4.45 -2.40 -11.07
C LYS A 391 5.20 -1.11 -11.41
N ASN A 392 4.65 -0.26 -12.28
CA ASN A 392 5.25 0.96 -12.81
C ASN A 392 4.61 2.23 -12.26
N TRP A 393 3.29 2.20 -12.05
CA TRP A 393 2.46 3.36 -11.71
C TRP A 393 1.78 3.20 -10.34
N MET A 394 1.74 4.28 -9.57
CA MET A 394 1.17 4.31 -8.23
C MET A 394 -0.35 4.53 -8.21
N ASP A 395 -0.90 5.14 -9.26
CA ASP A 395 -2.30 5.49 -9.38
C ASP A 395 -3.01 4.65 -10.46
N LYS A 396 -4.34 4.78 -10.50
CA LYS A 396 -5.24 4.10 -11.46
C LYS A 396 -6.16 5.09 -12.18
N ALA A 397 -5.78 6.36 -12.21
CA ALA A 397 -6.65 7.45 -12.64
C ALA A 397 -6.64 7.70 -14.15
N VAL A 398 -5.94 6.87 -14.93
CA VAL A 398 -5.85 7.00 -16.39
C VAL A 398 -6.36 5.72 -17.05
N PHE A 399 -7.12 5.86 -18.13
CA PHE A 399 -7.76 4.73 -18.81
C PHE A 399 -6.86 4.14 -19.90
N VAL A 400 -6.40 2.91 -19.71
CA VAL A 400 -5.63 2.18 -20.72
C VAL A 400 -6.56 1.52 -21.73
N ASN A 401 -6.47 1.95 -22.99
CA ASN A 401 -7.36 1.45 -24.05
C ASN A 401 -6.75 1.55 -25.45
N LYS A 402 -7.37 0.86 -26.41
CA LYS A 402 -7.01 0.85 -27.84
C LYS A 402 -8.08 1.43 -28.75
N THR A 403 -9.12 2.05 -28.19
CA THR A 403 -10.34 2.43 -28.91
C THR A 403 -10.44 3.93 -29.15
N PHE A 404 -9.83 4.75 -28.30
CA PHE A 404 -9.75 6.19 -28.51
C PHE A 404 -8.63 6.65 -29.43
N PRO A 405 -7.38 6.13 -29.38
CA PRO A 405 -6.30 6.70 -30.18
C PRO A 405 -6.49 6.46 -31.67
N ILE A 406 -5.97 7.37 -32.48
CA ILE A 406 -5.85 7.23 -33.94
C ILE A 406 -4.39 6.88 -34.25
N ASN A 407 -4.15 5.76 -34.94
CA ASN A 407 -2.82 5.31 -35.37
C ASN A 407 -1.75 5.32 -34.24
N PRO A 408 -2.00 4.68 -33.08
CA PRO A 408 -1.08 4.72 -31.94
C PRO A 408 0.27 4.04 -32.24
N PRO A 409 1.37 4.47 -31.60
CA PRO A 409 2.69 3.82 -31.77
C PRO A 409 2.69 2.32 -31.47
N SER A 410 1.95 1.88 -30.45
CA SER A 410 1.70 0.48 -30.10
C SER A 410 0.22 0.22 -29.78
N ILE A 411 -0.12 -1.03 -29.49
CA ILE A 411 -1.46 -1.42 -29.08
C ILE A 411 -1.71 -0.94 -27.65
N ASN A 412 -2.88 -0.36 -27.44
CA ASN A 412 -3.27 0.35 -26.22
C ASN A 412 -2.45 1.63 -25.98
N VAL A 413 -3.06 2.59 -25.27
CA VAL A 413 -2.45 3.85 -24.84
C VAL A 413 -3.05 4.26 -23.50
N ALA A 414 -2.31 5.05 -22.74
CA ALA A 414 -2.82 5.73 -21.55
C ALA A 414 -3.68 6.95 -21.96
N THR A 415 -4.98 6.93 -21.67
CA THR A 415 -5.91 8.02 -22.00
C THR A 415 -6.35 8.79 -20.76
N PHE A 416 -6.11 10.08 -20.79
CA PHE A 416 -6.62 11.07 -19.83
C PHE A 416 -7.96 11.55 -20.38
N ASP A 417 -9.05 11.20 -19.72
CA ASP A 417 -10.42 11.32 -20.20
C ASP A 417 -11.32 12.17 -19.28
N GLY A 418 -10.82 12.64 -18.14
CA GLY A 418 -11.58 13.46 -17.19
C GLY A 418 -12.50 12.65 -16.26
N LEU A 419 -12.34 11.32 -16.21
CA LEU A 419 -13.06 10.42 -15.33
C LEU A 419 -12.13 9.77 -14.31
N SER A 420 -12.58 9.68 -13.07
CA SER A 420 -11.87 8.91 -12.04
C SER A 420 -11.76 7.42 -12.41
N ALA A 421 -10.92 6.67 -11.67
CA ALA A 421 -10.70 5.24 -11.87
C ALA A 421 -11.98 4.35 -11.88
N THR A 422 -13.10 4.87 -11.36
CA THR A 422 -14.41 4.19 -11.34
C THR A 422 -15.38 4.71 -12.41
N GLY A 423 -14.94 5.59 -13.30
CA GLY A 423 -15.75 6.20 -14.36
C GLY A 423 -16.61 7.40 -13.91
N VAL A 424 -16.35 7.94 -12.72
CA VAL A 424 -17.12 9.09 -12.18
C VAL A 424 -16.38 10.40 -12.49
N PRO A 425 -17.05 11.44 -13.00
CA PRO A 425 -16.44 12.75 -13.23
C PRO A 425 -15.88 13.39 -11.94
N TYR A 426 -14.82 14.19 -12.06
CA TYR A 426 -14.17 14.88 -10.93
C TYR A 426 -14.98 16.06 -10.36
N GLY A 427 -16.11 16.43 -10.97
CA GLY A 427 -17.04 17.44 -10.47
C GLY A 427 -17.34 18.54 -11.50
N VAL A 428 -17.35 19.79 -11.07
CA VAL A 428 -17.62 20.95 -11.96
C VAL A 428 -16.43 21.89 -12.03
N GLY A 429 -16.30 22.61 -13.15
CA GLY A 429 -15.26 23.62 -13.40
C GLY A 429 -13.99 23.08 -14.05
N HIS A 430 -13.00 23.96 -14.21
CA HIS A 430 -11.73 23.71 -14.90
C HIS A 430 -10.59 23.54 -13.89
N ALA A 431 -9.98 22.36 -13.82
CA ALA A 431 -8.88 22.06 -12.90
C ALA A 431 -8.15 20.76 -13.31
N ALA A 432 -7.24 20.29 -12.45
CA ALA A 432 -6.63 18.97 -12.59
C ALA A 432 -7.68 17.85 -12.53
N CYS A 433 -7.56 16.89 -13.45
CA CYS A 433 -8.42 15.71 -13.54
C CYS A 433 -7.60 14.44 -13.28
N ASP A 434 -7.25 13.71 -14.34
CA ASP A 434 -6.53 12.45 -14.29
C ASP A 434 -5.07 12.68 -13.94
N THR A 435 -4.49 11.71 -13.26
CA THR A 435 -3.08 11.75 -12.84
C THR A 435 -2.44 10.39 -13.10
N LEU A 436 -1.24 10.41 -13.67
CA LEU A 436 -0.40 9.23 -13.87
C LEU A 436 0.97 9.44 -13.22
N THR A 437 1.22 8.79 -12.08
CA THR A 437 2.41 8.97 -11.24
C THR A 437 3.26 7.71 -11.20
N SER A 438 4.51 7.78 -11.62
CA SER A 438 5.41 6.63 -11.55
C SER A 438 5.78 6.28 -10.11
N PHE A 439 6.15 5.03 -9.85
CA PHE A 439 7.01 4.74 -8.70
C PHE A 439 8.34 5.52 -8.82
N PRO A 440 9.04 5.78 -7.70
CA PRO A 440 10.37 6.37 -7.72
C PRO A 440 11.32 5.61 -8.66
N ILE A 441 12.08 6.33 -9.48
CA ILE A 441 13.09 5.79 -10.39
C ILE A 441 14.45 6.23 -9.87
N ASN A 442 15.37 5.27 -9.74
CA ASN A 442 16.70 5.53 -9.21
C ASN A 442 17.60 6.16 -10.29
N LEU A 443 17.86 7.46 -10.17
CA LEU A 443 18.83 8.19 -11.01
C LEU A 443 20.09 8.62 -10.24
N ASN A 444 20.28 8.12 -9.02
CA ASN A 444 21.43 8.52 -8.20
C ASN A 444 22.75 8.04 -8.80
N GLY A 445 23.78 8.88 -8.65
CA GLY A 445 25.10 8.65 -9.24
C GLY A 445 25.21 9.03 -10.71
N LEU A 446 24.11 9.45 -11.36
CA LEU A 446 24.14 10.02 -12.70
C LEU A 446 24.43 11.51 -12.64
N SER A 447 25.05 12.00 -13.72
CA SER A 447 25.37 13.39 -13.97
C SER A 447 24.74 13.84 -15.29
N ILE A 448 24.84 15.14 -15.59
CA ILE A 448 24.41 15.65 -16.90
C ILE A 448 25.18 14.98 -18.06
N ALA A 449 26.44 14.58 -17.83
CA ALA A 449 27.26 13.90 -18.85
C ALA A 449 26.71 12.52 -19.24
N ASP A 450 25.93 11.88 -18.37
CA ASP A 450 25.28 10.60 -18.67
C ASP A 450 24.10 10.76 -19.65
N SER A 451 23.69 11.98 -19.99
CA SER A 451 22.65 12.29 -20.98
C SER A 451 21.35 11.51 -20.78
N VAL A 452 20.62 11.84 -19.70
CA VAL A 452 19.37 11.18 -19.33
C VAL A 452 18.18 11.87 -20.02
N TYR A 453 17.49 11.16 -20.91
CA TYR A 453 16.30 11.67 -21.59
C TYR A 453 15.05 10.93 -21.17
N LEU A 454 14.00 11.71 -20.87
CA LEU A 454 12.61 11.27 -20.82
C LEU A 454 11.95 11.58 -22.17
N SER A 455 11.26 10.60 -22.76
CA SER A 455 10.47 10.78 -23.96
C SER A 455 9.14 10.06 -23.86
N PHE A 456 8.14 10.54 -24.59
CA PHE A 456 6.83 9.90 -24.70
C PHE A 456 6.15 10.37 -25.99
N PHE A 457 5.22 9.58 -26.52
CA PHE A 457 4.34 10.00 -27.59
C PHE A 457 3.05 10.58 -27.01
N ILE A 458 2.55 11.62 -27.66
CA ILE A 458 1.31 12.29 -27.28
C ILE A 458 0.41 12.52 -28.49
N GLN A 459 -0.90 12.34 -28.30
CA GLN A 459 -1.96 12.73 -29.23
C GLN A 459 -3.13 13.32 -28.45
N PRO A 460 -3.53 14.60 -28.65
CA PRO A 460 -4.81 15.07 -28.14
C PRO A 460 -5.97 14.49 -28.95
N LYS A 461 -7.17 14.46 -28.35
CA LYS A 461 -8.46 14.07 -28.95
C LYS A 461 -8.59 12.60 -29.35
N GLY A 462 -7.85 12.15 -30.37
CA GLY A 462 -8.11 10.88 -31.05
C GLY A 462 -9.54 10.81 -31.60
N LEU A 463 -10.27 9.75 -31.24
CA LEU A 463 -11.70 9.57 -31.52
C LEU A 463 -12.62 10.14 -30.43
N GLY A 464 -12.06 10.76 -29.40
CA GLY A 464 -12.79 11.39 -28.30
C GLY A 464 -13.11 12.87 -28.54
N MET A 465 -13.27 13.59 -27.43
CA MET A 465 -13.53 15.03 -27.40
C MET A 465 -12.19 15.79 -27.38
N GLU A 466 -12.08 16.81 -28.22
CA GLU A 466 -10.87 17.64 -28.35
C GLU A 466 -10.68 18.54 -27.13
N PRO A 467 -9.47 18.67 -26.56
CA PRO A 467 -9.29 19.59 -25.45
C PRO A 467 -9.48 21.05 -25.87
N ASP A 468 -10.13 21.84 -25.02
CA ASP A 468 -10.49 23.23 -25.27
C ASP A 468 -9.28 24.17 -25.16
N LEU A 469 -9.42 25.39 -25.69
CA LEU A 469 -8.43 26.45 -25.45
C LEU A 469 -8.32 26.76 -23.95
N GLY A 470 -7.12 26.54 -23.40
CA GLY A 470 -6.85 26.67 -21.96
C GLY A 470 -6.59 25.34 -21.27
N ASP A 471 -7.02 24.23 -21.88
CA ASP A 471 -6.68 22.88 -21.43
C ASP A 471 -5.21 22.58 -21.69
N SER A 472 -4.66 21.63 -20.94
CA SER A 472 -3.29 21.17 -21.16
C SER A 472 -3.02 19.79 -20.55
N LEU A 473 -2.04 19.10 -21.12
CA LEU A 473 -1.36 17.99 -20.45
C LEU A 473 -0.05 18.50 -19.88
N ASN A 474 0.13 18.33 -18.57
CA ASN A 474 1.31 18.78 -17.85
C ASN A 474 2.12 17.58 -17.36
N LEU A 475 3.43 17.65 -17.53
CA LEU A 475 4.38 16.72 -16.93
C LEU A 475 5.12 17.43 -15.81
N TYR A 476 4.99 16.89 -14.60
CA TYR A 476 5.73 17.30 -13.43
C TYR A 476 6.81 16.29 -13.11
N ALA A 477 7.93 16.77 -12.57
CA ALA A 477 9.01 15.93 -12.09
C ALA A 477 9.35 16.26 -10.63
N ARG A 478 9.54 15.21 -9.84
CA ARG A 478 9.96 15.37 -8.44
C ARG A 478 11.42 15.77 -8.38
N PHE A 479 11.71 16.91 -7.75
CA PHE A 479 13.05 17.51 -7.72
C PHE A 479 13.78 17.34 -6.37
N SER A 480 13.09 16.82 -5.34
CA SER A 480 13.72 16.53 -4.06
C SER A 480 13.40 15.13 -3.58
N ALA A 481 14.46 14.37 -3.33
CA ALA A 481 14.40 13.03 -2.79
C ALA A 481 13.90 12.93 -1.35
N PHE A 482 13.63 14.08 -0.71
CA PHE A 482 13.26 14.19 0.69
C PHE A 482 11.87 14.81 0.90
N SER A 483 11.22 15.32 -0.14
CA SER A 483 9.89 15.89 -0.04
C SER A 483 8.98 15.21 -1.06
N PRO A 484 8.01 14.38 -0.62
CA PRO A 484 7.14 13.65 -1.54
C PRO A 484 6.35 14.57 -2.46
N ASP A 485 5.99 15.77 -1.99
CA ASP A 485 5.20 16.74 -2.75
C ASP A 485 6.04 17.72 -3.57
N SER A 486 7.37 17.54 -3.64
CA SER A 486 8.28 18.44 -4.35
C SER A 486 8.29 18.23 -5.86
N PHE A 487 7.20 18.61 -6.52
CA PHE A 487 7.06 18.53 -7.97
C PHE A 487 7.21 19.90 -8.63
N ASN A 488 8.05 19.99 -9.67
CA ASN A 488 8.12 21.15 -10.56
C ASN A 488 7.52 20.79 -11.91
N LEU A 489 6.88 21.77 -12.57
CA LEU A 489 6.46 21.61 -13.96
C LEU A 489 7.71 21.46 -14.84
N LEU A 490 7.85 20.30 -15.47
CA LEU A 490 8.96 20.00 -16.38
C LEU A 490 8.57 20.31 -17.82
N TRP A 491 7.32 20.07 -18.18
CA TRP A 491 6.82 20.26 -19.54
C TRP A 491 5.30 20.46 -19.56
N ARG A 492 4.80 21.17 -20.58
CA ARG A 492 3.38 21.44 -20.82
C ARG A 492 3.07 21.33 -22.31
N GLY A 493 2.01 20.61 -22.64
CA GLY A 493 1.42 20.58 -23.98
C GLY A 493 0.04 21.24 -23.97
N ALA A 494 -0.19 22.20 -24.88
CA ALA A 494 -1.50 22.77 -25.15
C ALA A 494 -2.06 22.23 -26.47
N PRO A 495 -3.38 22.21 -26.68
CA PRO A 495 -3.99 21.64 -27.89
C PRO A 495 -3.45 22.25 -29.18
N SER A 496 -3.20 23.56 -29.18
CA SER A 496 -2.65 24.30 -30.33
C SER A 496 -1.23 23.89 -30.73
N ASN A 497 -0.53 23.09 -29.93
CA ASN A 497 0.80 22.58 -30.25
C ASN A 497 0.78 21.30 -31.10
N TYR A 498 -0.38 20.67 -31.28
CA TYR A 498 -0.48 19.33 -31.86
C TYR A 498 -1.57 19.24 -32.93
N LEU A 499 -1.40 18.27 -33.84
CA LEU A 499 -2.49 17.78 -34.66
C LEU A 499 -3.34 16.80 -33.83
N SER A 500 -4.65 16.80 -34.04
CA SER A 500 -5.60 16.03 -33.23
C SER A 500 -5.76 14.56 -33.64
N ASP A 501 -5.06 14.13 -34.69
CA ASP A 501 -5.15 12.79 -35.27
C ASP A 501 -3.78 12.09 -35.40
N SER A 502 -2.72 12.70 -34.87
CA SER A 502 -1.34 12.27 -35.08
C SER A 502 -0.54 12.26 -33.78
N PHE A 503 0.16 11.16 -33.52
CA PHE A 503 1.08 11.08 -32.39
C PHE A 503 2.39 11.82 -32.68
N ILE A 504 2.82 12.63 -31.73
CA ILE A 504 4.10 13.35 -31.77
C ILE A 504 4.97 12.89 -30.60
N GLN A 505 6.25 12.64 -30.85
CA GLN A 505 7.19 12.27 -29.80
C GLN A 505 7.78 13.51 -29.13
N VAL A 506 7.58 13.64 -27.83
CA VAL A 506 8.23 14.63 -26.96
C VAL A 506 9.51 14.01 -26.41
N ARG A 507 10.59 14.81 -26.33
CA ARG A 507 11.87 14.40 -25.76
C ARG A 507 12.44 15.51 -24.89
N ILE A 508 12.83 15.18 -23.66
CA ILE A 508 13.26 16.12 -22.63
C ILE A 508 14.56 15.59 -22.02
N LEU A 509 15.66 16.36 -22.15
CA LEU A 509 16.88 16.13 -21.38
C LEU A 509 16.60 16.52 -19.93
N LEU A 510 16.87 15.62 -18.98
CA LEU A 510 16.64 15.90 -17.56
C LEU A 510 17.73 16.81 -16.98
N PRO A 511 17.35 17.95 -16.36
CA PRO A 511 18.27 18.76 -15.56
C PRO A 511 18.84 18.03 -14.34
N ALA A 512 19.99 18.49 -13.85
CA ALA A 512 20.75 17.87 -12.75
C ALA A 512 19.94 17.76 -11.45
N ILE A 513 19.02 18.70 -11.21
CA ILE A 513 18.17 18.71 -10.01
C ILE A 513 17.28 17.46 -9.89
N TYR A 514 17.02 16.76 -11.01
CA TYR A 514 16.21 15.55 -11.05
C TYR A 514 17.03 14.26 -10.95
N LEU A 515 18.37 14.35 -11.00
CA LEU A 515 19.27 13.20 -10.96
C LEU A 515 19.52 12.74 -9.51
N HIS A 516 18.47 12.23 -8.88
CA HIS A 516 18.50 11.63 -7.55
C HIS A 516 17.75 10.30 -7.54
N ASP A 517 17.84 9.55 -6.45
CA ASP A 517 17.29 8.20 -6.33
C ASP A 517 15.77 8.12 -6.09
N GLU A 518 15.07 9.24 -6.21
CA GLU A 518 13.62 9.36 -5.94
C GLU A 518 12.94 10.17 -7.05
N PHE A 519 13.52 10.14 -8.26
CA PHE A 519 12.92 10.80 -9.40
C PHE A 519 11.55 10.20 -9.65
N GLN A 520 10.53 11.02 -9.82
CA GLN A 520 9.20 10.58 -10.21
C GLN A 520 8.69 11.48 -11.32
N MET A 521 8.03 10.88 -12.29
CA MET A 521 7.28 11.59 -13.31
C MET A 521 5.79 11.53 -12.97
N LYS A 522 5.10 12.65 -13.16
CA LYS A 522 3.67 12.79 -12.90
C LYS A 522 3.01 13.56 -14.04
N PHE A 523 2.19 12.87 -14.83
CA PHE A 523 1.38 13.49 -15.88
C PHE A 523 0.01 13.85 -15.31
N ILE A 524 -0.48 15.06 -15.62
CA ILE A 524 -1.79 15.56 -15.17
C ILE A 524 -2.44 16.31 -16.32
N ASN A 525 -3.68 15.98 -16.69
CA ASN A 525 -4.48 16.84 -17.56
C ASN A 525 -5.18 17.92 -16.73
N ILE A 526 -5.14 19.16 -17.23
CA ILE A 526 -5.92 20.28 -16.75
C ILE A 526 -7.02 20.51 -17.78
N GLY A 527 -8.28 20.41 -17.35
CA GLY A 527 -9.44 20.51 -18.23
C GLY A 527 -10.75 20.57 -17.46
N SER A 528 -11.87 20.38 -18.18
CA SER A 528 -13.18 20.29 -17.54
C SER A 528 -13.33 19.02 -16.71
N LYS A 529 -13.76 19.15 -15.45
CA LYS A 529 -14.01 18.03 -14.52
C LYS A 529 -15.38 17.35 -14.72
N SER A 530 -16.20 17.85 -15.65
CA SER A 530 -17.63 17.52 -15.73
C SER A 530 -17.98 16.24 -16.48
N GLY A 531 -17.01 15.54 -17.06
CA GLY A 531 -17.27 14.28 -17.74
C GLY A 531 -16.12 13.82 -18.61
N ASN A 532 -16.46 12.90 -19.51
CA ASN A 532 -15.55 12.28 -20.47
C ASN A 532 -15.15 13.28 -21.58
N LEU A 533 -14.19 14.17 -21.30
CA LEU A 533 -13.92 15.39 -22.06
C LEU A 533 -12.40 15.64 -22.19
N SER A 534 -12.00 16.44 -23.17
CA SER A 534 -10.64 16.96 -23.30
C SER A 534 -9.54 15.89 -23.31
N HIS A 535 -9.67 14.93 -24.23
CA HIS A 535 -8.89 13.69 -24.19
C HIS A 535 -7.43 13.92 -24.57
N TRP A 536 -6.52 13.25 -23.85
CA TRP A 536 -5.11 13.13 -24.21
C TRP A 536 -4.67 11.68 -24.17
N HIS A 537 -3.89 11.26 -25.16
CA HIS A 537 -3.33 9.90 -25.25
C HIS A 537 -1.82 9.94 -25.10
N LEU A 538 -1.27 9.07 -24.25
CA LEU A 538 0.16 8.86 -24.06
C LEU A 538 0.56 7.42 -24.40
N ASP A 539 1.73 7.29 -25.01
CA ASP A 539 2.32 6.00 -25.35
C ASP A 539 3.87 6.04 -25.33
N TYR A 540 4.53 4.89 -25.21
CA TYR A 540 5.99 4.72 -25.07
C TYR A 540 6.68 5.76 -24.18
N ILE A 541 6.32 5.76 -22.90
CA ILE A 541 7.06 6.53 -21.90
C ILE A 541 8.40 5.85 -21.68
N TYR A 542 9.48 6.49 -22.12
CA TYR A 542 10.83 5.94 -22.09
C TYR A 542 11.81 6.91 -21.41
N LEU A 543 12.45 6.44 -20.35
CA LEU A 543 13.51 7.13 -19.62
C LEU A 543 14.78 6.26 -19.62
N ASN A 544 15.89 6.80 -20.12
CA ASN A 544 17.19 6.14 -20.04
C ASN A 544 18.35 7.15 -20.17
N LYS A 545 19.54 6.70 -19.78
CA LYS A 545 20.82 7.40 -19.98
C LYS A 545 21.44 7.05 -21.34
N GLY A 546 22.44 7.82 -21.76
CA GLY A 546 23.14 7.64 -23.03
C GLY A 546 22.29 8.00 -24.25
N ARG A 547 21.26 8.83 -24.03
CA ARG A 547 20.26 9.18 -25.04
C ARG A 547 20.53 10.53 -25.68
N THR A 548 19.94 10.79 -26.84
CA THR A 548 20.04 12.05 -27.57
C THR A 548 18.67 12.63 -27.94
N ALA A 549 18.65 13.90 -28.34
CA ALA A 549 17.43 14.59 -28.79
C ALA A 549 16.83 14.00 -30.08
N THR A 550 17.56 13.15 -30.81
CA THR A 550 17.10 12.53 -32.06
C THR A 550 16.86 11.03 -31.92
N ASP A 551 16.92 10.48 -30.71
CA ASP A 551 16.70 9.05 -30.49
C ASP A 551 15.29 8.65 -30.94
N ALA A 552 15.22 7.61 -31.76
CA ALA A 552 13.99 6.91 -32.09
C ALA A 552 13.75 5.74 -31.14
N ILE A 553 12.50 5.31 -31.01
CA ILE A 553 12.19 4.05 -30.34
C ILE A 553 12.58 2.91 -31.27
N THR A 554 13.37 1.95 -30.78
CA THR A 554 13.76 0.79 -31.59
C THR A 554 12.77 -0.34 -31.36
N ASP A 555 11.61 -0.25 -32.01
CA ASP A 555 10.55 -1.24 -31.89
C ASP A 555 9.67 -1.31 -33.15
N VAL A 556 9.15 -2.51 -33.44
CA VAL A 556 8.14 -2.76 -34.45
C VAL A 556 6.92 -3.38 -33.76
N ALA A 557 5.88 -2.57 -33.59
CA ALA A 557 4.76 -2.91 -32.72
C ALA A 557 3.45 -3.08 -33.48
N ILE A 558 2.59 -3.95 -32.96
CA ILE A 558 1.19 -4.07 -33.39
C ILE A 558 0.43 -2.87 -32.82
N GLN A 559 -0.41 -2.20 -33.63
CA GLN A 559 -1.17 -1.01 -33.20
C GLN A 559 -2.60 -1.34 -32.75
N ASN A 560 -3.16 -2.47 -33.21
CA ASN A 560 -4.54 -2.84 -32.92
C ASN A 560 -4.75 -4.35 -32.90
N THR A 561 -5.85 -4.79 -32.27
CA THR A 561 -6.26 -6.18 -32.38
C THR A 561 -6.72 -6.51 -33.80
N PRO A 562 -6.47 -7.75 -34.28
CA PRO A 562 -7.01 -8.21 -35.55
C PRO A 562 -8.52 -7.97 -35.67
N SER A 563 -8.96 -7.60 -36.87
CA SER A 563 -10.36 -7.33 -37.14
C SER A 563 -11.24 -8.55 -36.83
N PRO A 564 -12.52 -8.35 -36.43
CA PRO A 564 -13.37 -9.46 -36.02
C PRO A 564 -13.50 -10.52 -37.12
N LEU A 565 -13.48 -11.80 -36.73
CA LEU A 565 -13.70 -12.94 -37.61
C LEU A 565 -15.10 -12.95 -38.25
N LEU A 566 -16.04 -12.18 -37.71
CA LEU A 566 -17.41 -12.12 -38.20
C LEU A 566 -17.59 -11.03 -39.27
N LYS A 567 -18.35 -11.35 -40.33
CA LYS A 567 -18.65 -10.45 -41.45
C LYS A 567 -19.54 -9.27 -41.05
N LYS A 568 -20.69 -9.56 -40.43
CA LYS A 568 -21.80 -8.60 -40.22
C LYS A 568 -22.07 -8.24 -38.76
N PHE A 569 -21.72 -9.10 -37.82
CA PHE A 569 -22.12 -8.97 -36.42
C PHE A 569 -20.90 -8.87 -35.52
N SER A 570 -21.03 -8.15 -34.40
CA SER A 570 -20.01 -8.14 -33.33
C SER A 570 -20.01 -9.44 -32.53
N SER A 571 -21.16 -10.12 -32.43
CA SER A 571 -21.31 -11.44 -31.79
C SER A 571 -22.46 -12.24 -32.44
N VAL A 572 -22.36 -13.57 -32.40
CA VAL A 572 -23.39 -14.51 -32.91
C VAL A 572 -23.50 -15.69 -31.93
N PRO A 573 -24.71 -16.12 -31.51
CA PRO A 573 -24.87 -17.33 -30.70
C PRO A 573 -24.22 -18.54 -31.39
N PHE A 574 -23.49 -19.35 -30.62
CA PHE A 574 -22.69 -20.44 -31.19
C PHE A 574 -23.55 -21.46 -31.97
N SER A 575 -24.79 -21.71 -31.54
CA SER A 575 -25.74 -22.57 -32.25
C SER A 575 -26.07 -22.03 -33.65
N HIS A 576 -26.31 -20.73 -33.79
CA HIS A 576 -26.56 -20.08 -35.08
C HIS A 576 -25.31 -19.98 -35.94
N PHE A 577 -24.14 -19.75 -35.32
CA PHE A 577 -22.88 -19.75 -36.05
C PHE A 577 -22.62 -21.12 -36.70
N LYS A 578 -22.87 -22.23 -35.99
CA LYS A 578 -22.64 -23.58 -36.49
C LYS A 578 -23.50 -23.97 -37.69
N THR A 579 -24.73 -23.46 -37.80
CA THR A 579 -25.61 -23.82 -38.93
C THR A 579 -25.17 -23.22 -40.25
N ALA A 580 -24.41 -22.11 -40.24
CA ALA A 580 -23.96 -21.45 -41.46
C ALA A 580 -22.62 -20.70 -41.27
N ALA A 581 -21.60 -21.35 -40.70
CA ALA A 581 -20.33 -20.72 -40.34
C ALA A 581 -19.68 -19.95 -41.50
N ALA A 582 -19.68 -20.52 -42.71
CA ALA A 582 -19.12 -19.87 -43.91
C ALA A 582 -19.79 -18.52 -44.25
N ASN A 583 -21.08 -18.38 -43.95
CA ASN A 583 -21.83 -17.13 -44.18
C ASN A 583 -21.47 -16.05 -43.16
N TYR A 584 -21.03 -16.46 -41.96
CA TYR A 584 -20.72 -15.55 -40.86
C TYR A 584 -19.23 -15.23 -40.74
N THR A 585 -18.33 -16.11 -41.17
CA THR A 585 -16.87 -15.92 -41.05
C THR A 585 -16.29 -15.11 -42.22
N LYS A 586 -15.39 -14.16 -41.92
CA LYS A 586 -14.56 -13.45 -42.90
C LYS A 586 -13.42 -14.34 -43.40
N ASP A 587 -13.04 -14.16 -44.65
CA ASP A 587 -11.94 -14.91 -45.26
C ASP A 587 -10.56 -14.30 -44.92
N THR A 588 -10.53 -13.09 -44.37
CA THR A 588 -9.31 -12.39 -43.99
C THR A 588 -9.55 -11.48 -42.79
N GLN A 589 -8.67 -11.53 -41.81
CA GLN A 589 -8.55 -10.54 -40.74
C GLN A 589 -7.43 -9.55 -41.07
N TYR A 590 -7.55 -8.34 -40.57
CA TYR A 590 -6.56 -7.28 -40.77
C TYR A 590 -6.11 -6.73 -39.42
N PHE A 591 -4.84 -6.39 -39.32
CA PHE A 591 -4.27 -5.69 -38.18
C PHE A 591 -3.21 -4.72 -38.70
N ALA A 592 -2.85 -3.71 -37.91
CA ALA A 592 -1.88 -2.71 -38.27
C ALA A 592 -0.60 -2.91 -37.44
N ILE A 593 0.54 -2.68 -38.08
CA ILE A 593 1.87 -2.69 -37.48
C ILE A 593 2.48 -1.33 -37.73
N LYS A 594 3.23 -0.82 -36.76
CA LYS A 594 4.05 0.38 -36.83
C LYS A 594 5.53 0.03 -36.66
N ASN A 595 6.38 0.52 -37.55
CA ASN A 595 7.81 0.60 -37.28
C ASN A 595 8.08 1.94 -36.60
N ASN A 596 8.43 1.91 -35.31
CA ASN A 596 8.75 3.10 -34.53
C ASN A 596 10.23 3.52 -34.66
N SER A 597 11.04 2.71 -35.33
CA SER A 597 12.46 2.95 -35.55
C SER A 597 12.76 3.88 -36.72
N ASN A 598 13.97 4.42 -36.71
CA ASN A 598 14.55 5.23 -37.78
C ASN A 598 15.21 4.39 -38.89
N ILE A 599 15.22 3.06 -38.77
CA ILE A 599 15.68 2.14 -39.81
C ILE A 599 14.55 1.25 -40.33
N ASN A 600 14.75 0.73 -41.54
CA ASN A 600 13.82 -0.20 -42.15
C ASN A 600 14.03 -1.61 -41.59
N TYR A 601 12.94 -2.33 -41.34
CA TYR A 601 12.99 -3.73 -40.92
C TYR A 601 12.30 -4.64 -41.92
N ALA A 602 12.85 -5.82 -42.16
CA ALA A 602 12.14 -6.90 -42.82
C ALA A 602 11.25 -7.58 -41.79
N ILE A 603 9.94 -7.63 -42.05
CA ILE A 603 8.96 -8.15 -41.09
C ILE A 603 8.19 -9.32 -41.70
N ASP A 604 8.25 -10.45 -41.01
CA ASP A 604 7.31 -11.55 -41.10
C ASP A 604 6.30 -11.48 -39.94
N TYR A 605 5.17 -12.15 -40.10
CA TYR A 605 4.15 -12.23 -39.08
C TYR A 605 3.41 -13.56 -39.21
N GLY A 606 2.82 -13.99 -38.10
CA GLY A 606 2.05 -15.22 -38.06
C GLY A 606 0.96 -15.20 -37.00
N ARG A 607 0.11 -16.22 -37.06
CA ARG A 607 -0.90 -16.54 -36.05
C ARG A 607 -0.73 -18.01 -35.70
N GLU A 608 -0.77 -18.33 -34.42
CA GLU A 608 -0.91 -19.70 -33.94
C GLU A 608 -2.17 -19.79 -33.10
N VAL A 609 -2.88 -20.91 -33.22
CA VAL A 609 -4.08 -21.20 -32.42
C VAL A 609 -3.83 -22.50 -31.66
N PHE A 610 -4.10 -22.47 -30.36
CA PHE A 610 -3.95 -23.63 -29.48
C PHE A 610 -5.30 -24.03 -28.90
N ASP A 611 -5.50 -25.32 -28.68
CA ASP A 611 -6.64 -25.82 -27.92
C ASP A 611 -6.43 -25.65 -26.41
N GLN A 612 -7.41 -26.09 -25.62
CA GLN A 612 -7.38 -26.04 -24.15
C GLN A 612 -6.26 -26.87 -23.51
N ASN A 613 -5.65 -27.80 -24.26
CA ASN A 613 -4.53 -28.63 -23.81
C ASN A 613 -3.18 -28.05 -24.29
N PHE A 614 -3.17 -26.81 -24.80
CA PHE A 614 -2.02 -26.16 -25.42
C PHE A 614 -1.47 -26.92 -26.65
N SER A 615 -2.27 -27.77 -27.28
CA SER A 615 -1.91 -28.37 -28.56
C SER A 615 -2.19 -27.38 -29.67
N ARG A 616 -1.21 -27.13 -30.55
CA ARG A 616 -1.40 -26.23 -31.70
C ARG A 616 -2.37 -26.87 -32.69
N ILE A 617 -3.46 -26.17 -32.99
CA ILE A 617 -4.53 -26.63 -33.89
C ILE A 617 -4.59 -25.86 -35.22
N ASP A 618 -3.93 -24.71 -35.31
CA ASP A 618 -3.80 -23.94 -36.56
C ASP A 618 -2.55 -23.04 -36.52
N SER A 619 -2.01 -22.74 -37.70
CA SER A 619 -0.91 -21.80 -37.88
C SER A 619 -0.99 -21.09 -39.23
N PHE A 620 -0.74 -19.78 -39.23
CA PHE A 620 -0.61 -18.95 -40.43
C PHE A 620 0.71 -18.19 -40.37
N GLY A 621 1.36 -18.00 -41.52
CA GLY A 621 2.56 -17.19 -41.65
C GLY A 621 2.55 -16.41 -42.97
N SER A 622 3.04 -15.17 -42.93
CA SER A 622 3.11 -14.29 -44.09
C SER A 622 4.20 -13.24 -43.90
N ILE A 623 4.52 -12.50 -44.97
CA ILE A 623 5.58 -11.51 -45.02
C ILE A 623 4.99 -10.16 -45.42
N ILE A 624 5.23 -9.11 -44.63
CA ILE A 624 4.94 -7.72 -45.03
C ILE A 624 6.02 -7.18 -45.96
N GLY A 625 7.24 -7.73 -45.85
CA GLY A 625 8.43 -7.34 -46.59
C GLY A 625 9.22 -6.28 -45.83
N VAL A 626 9.84 -5.35 -46.55
CA VAL A 626 10.55 -4.22 -45.95
C VAL A 626 9.55 -3.18 -45.47
N MET A 627 9.48 -3.02 -44.15
CA MET A 627 8.73 -2.00 -43.45
C MET A 627 9.60 -0.74 -43.29
N PRO A 628 9.27 0.38 -43.97
CA PRO A 628 10.07 1.58 -43.86
C PRO A 628 10.08 2.14 -42.44
N ALA A 629 11.15 2.85 -42.09
CA ALA A 629 11.27 3.60 -40.84
C ALA A 629 10.05 4.52 -40.61
N LEU A 630 9.58 4.58 -39.37
CA LEU A 630 8.48 5.47 -38.93
C LEU A 630 7.15 5.31 -39.70
N GLN A 631 6.93 4.19 -40.39
CA GLN A 631 5.71 3.93 -41.18
C GLN A 631 4.80 2.89 -40.56
N SER A 632 3.51 2.98 -40.87
CA SER A 632 2.51 1.95 -40.55
C SER A 632 2.16 1.12 -41.79
N ARG A 633 1.86 -0.16 -41.60
CA ARG A 633 1.32 -1.06 -42.64
C ARG A 633 0.24 -1.96 -42.09
N SER A 634 -0.64 -2.43 -42.98
CA SER A 634 -1.67 -3.43 -42.65
C SER A 634 -1.15 -4.84 -42.96
N GLY A 635 -1.19 -5.72 -41.97
CA GLY A 635 -1.02 -7.17 -42.13
C GLY A 635 -2.37 -7.84 -42.38
N ASN A 636 -2.38 -8.93 -43.15
CA ASN A 636 -3.58 -9.71 -43.43
C ASN A 636 -3.41 -11.18 -43.04
N ILE A 637 -4.31 -11.69 -42.23
CA ILE A 637 -4.34 -13.09 -41.81
C ILE A 637 -5.46 -13.75 -42.60
N LYS A 638 -5.09 -14.55 -43.60
CA LYS A 638 -6.07 -15.30 -44.39
C LYS A 638 -6.56 -16.50 -43.60
N LYS A 639 -7.82 -16.85 -43.83
CA LYS A 639 -8.48 -17.99 -43.23
C LYS A 639 -7.80 -19.30 -43.59
#